data_AF-A0A4Y8C005-F1
#
_entry.id   AF-A0A4Y8C005-F1
#
_cell.length_a   1.000
_cell.length_b   1.000
_cell.length_c   1.000
_cell.angle_alpha   90.00
_cell.angle_beta   90.00
_cell.angle_gamma   90.00
#
_symmetry.space_group_name_H-M   'P 1'
#
loop_
_entity.id
_entity.type
_entity.pdbx_description
1 polymer ?
#
loop_
_entity_poly.entity_id
_entity_poly.type
_entity_poly.pdbx_seq_one_letter_code
_entity_poly.pdbx_strand_id
1 'polypeptide(L)' 'MHPGNVLNYDYTVARYFMFATILFGIVGMAIGTLIAFQMAYPNLNYLAGEYATFSRLRPLHTSGVIFG' A
#
# COMPACT_ATOMS: atom_id res chain seq x y z
N MET A 1 32.03 37.55 5.89
CA MET A 1 31.10 36.41 6.00
C MET A 1 31.38 35.49 4.83
N HIS A 2 31.93 34.31 5.07
CA HIS A 2 32.13 33.31 4.01
C HIS A 2 30.74 32.78 3.61
N PRO A 3 30.32 32.87 2.33
CA PRO A 3 29.05 32.30 1.89
C PRO A 3 29.25 30.78 1.73
N GLY A 4 29.42 30.08 2.83
CA GLY A 4 29.80 28.67 2.81
C GLY A 4 29.41 27.99 4.10
N ASN A 5 28.11 27.76 4.27
CA ASN A 5 27.48 26.52 4.76
C ASN A 5 26.01 26.85 5.07
N VAL A 6 25.16 26.83 4.05
CA VAL A 6 23.72 26.68 4.29
C VAL A 6 23.49 25.24 4.76
N LEU A 7 22.99 25.07 5.99
CA LEU A 7 22.53 23.77 6.47
C LEU A 7 21.39 23.31 5.57
N ASN A 8 21.64 22.28 4.76
CA ASN A 8 20.63 21.63 3.91
C ASN A 8 20.20 20.34 4.59
N TYR A 9 18.89 20.12 4.71
CA TYR A 9 18.35 18.85 5.18
C TYR A 9 18.60 17.75 4.13
N ASP A 10 18.98 16.56 4.60
CA ASP A 10 19.02 15.38 3.75
C ASP A 10 17.59 14.83 3.55
N TYR A 11 17.07 15.01 2.35
CA TYR A 11 15.74 14.52 1.95
C TYR A 11 15.76 13.15 1.28
N THR A 12 16.91 12.47 1.21
CA THR A 12 17.05 11.20 0.48
C THR A 12 16.09 10.14 1.03
N VAL A 13 16.08 9.95 2.35
CA VAL A 13 15.19 8.98 3.03
C VAL A 13 13.72 9.40 2.89
N ALA A 14 13.41 10.68 3.12
CA ALA A 14 12.05 11.19 2.99
C ALA A 14 11.48 10.97 1.57
N ARG A 15 12.31 11.19 0.53
CA ARG A 15 11.95 10.95 -0.86
C ARG A 15 11.68 9.46 -1.12
N TYR A 16 12.49 8.56 -0.59
CA TYR A 16 12.26 7.12 -0.75
C TYR A 16 10.98 6.66 -0.07
N PHE A 17 10.72 7.10 1.17
CA PHE A 17 9.48 6.79 1.86
C PHE A 17 8.26 7.39 1.18
N MET A 18 8.35 8.60 0.62
CA MET A 18 7.26 9.19 -0.17
C MET A 18 6.85 8.27 -1.34
N PHE A 19 7.83 7.74 -2.09
CA PHE A 19 7.53 6.80 -3.17
C PHE A 19 6.99 5.47 -2.65
N ALA A 20 7.53 4.95 -1.54
CA ALA A 20 7.01 3.74 -0.91
C ALA A 20 5.54 3.92 -0.46
N THR A 21 5.21 5.02 0.21
CA THR A 21 3.84 5.33 0.65
C THR A 21 2.86 5.39 -0.52
N ILE A 22 3.25 6.00 -1.64
CA ILE A 22 2.39 6.03 -2.84
C ILE A 22 2.19 4.60 -3.39
N LEU A 23 3.26 3.80 -3.46
CA LEU A 23 3.20 2.42 -3.94
C LEU A 23 2.26 1.57 -3.07
N PHE A 24 2.50 1.53 -1.76
CA PHE A 24 1.69 0.73 -0.83
C PHE A 24 0.26 1.28 -0.69
N GLY A 25 0.07 2.59 -0.77
CA GLY A 25 -1.26 3.20 -0.84
C GLY A 25 -2.06 2.69 -2.04
N ILE A 26 -1.46 2.64 -3.24
CA ILE A 26 -2.12 2.10 -4.43
C ILE A 26 -2.40 0.61 -4.28
N VAL A 27 -1.41 -0.18 -3.87
CA VAL A 27 -1.55 -1.65 -3.73
C VAL A 27 -2.60 -2.01 -2.69
N GLY A 28 -2.54 -1.39 -1.51
CA GLY A 28 -3.48 -1.62 -0.42
C GLY A 28 -4.91 -1.25 -0.80
N MET A 29 -5.11 -0.10 -1.47
CA MET A 29 -6.45 0.34 -1.91
C MET A 29 -7.00 -0.53 -3.05
N ALA A 30 -6.14 -1.02 -3.95
CA ALA A 30 -6.54 -1.96 -5.00
C ALA A 30 -7.05 -3.29 -4.41
N ILE A 31 -6.34 -3.86 -3.43
CA ILE A 31 -6.80 -5.06 -2.71
C ILE A 31 -8.12 -4.76 -1.97
N GLY A 32 -8.22 -3.60 -1.33
CA GLY A 32 -9.44 -3.13 -0.65
C GLY A 32 -10.66 -3.10 -1.57
N THR A 33 -10.48 -2.58 -2.79
CA THR A 33 -11.51 -2.53 -3.81
C THR A 33 -11.91 -3.95 -4.26
N LEU A 34 -10.94 -4.84 -4.44
CA LEU A 34 -11.19 -6.23 -4.81
C LEU A 34 -11.98 -6.98 -3.73
N ILE A 35 -11.60 -6.86 -2.45
CA ILE A 35 -12.34 -7.52 -1.35
C ILE A 35 -13.72 -6.90 -1.12
N ALA A 36 -13.92 -5.62 -1.45
CA ALA A 36 -15.25 -5.01 -1.46
C ALA A 36 -16.14 -5.67 -2.53
N PHE A 37 -15.61 -5.90 -3.74
CA PHE A 37 -16.32 -6.65 -4.76
C PHE A 37 -16.59 -8.11 -4.38
N GLN A 38 -15.72 -8.75 -3.60
CA GLN A 38 -15.99 -10.11 -3.09
C GLN A 38 -17.20 -10.17 -2.14
N MET A 39 -17.50 -9.10 -1.42
CA MET A 39 -18.72 -9.02 -0.61
C MET A 39 -19.98 -8.77 -1.47
N ALA A 40 -19.85 -8.01 -2.55
CA ALA A 40 -20.95 -7.78 -3.49
C ALA A 40 -21.23 -9.00 -4.39
N TYR A 41 -20.18 -9.71 -4.80
CA TYR A 41 -20.22 -10.85 -5.71
C TYR A 41 -19.35 -11.99 -5.17
N PRO A 42 -19.94 -12.92 -4.39
CA PRO A 42 -19.18 -13.98 -3.70
C PRO A 42 -18.34 -14.88 -4.61
N ASN A 43 -18.71 -15.06 -5.88
CA ASN A 43 -17.96 -15.85 -6.86
C ASN A 43 -16.52 -15.35 -7.07
N LEU A 44 -16.25 -14.07 -6.83
CA LEU A 44 -14.91 -13.48 -6.95
C LEU A 44 -13.92 -13.98 -5.89
N ASN A 45 -14.36 -14.73 -4.87
CA ASN A 45 -13.48 -15.38 -3.91
C ASN A 45 -12.60 -16.47 -4.55
N TYR A 46 -12.99 -16.99 -5.72
CA TYR A 46 -12.32 -18.11 -6.37
C TYR A 46 -11.41 -17.69 -7.54
N LEU A 47 -11.14 -16.38 -7.69
CA LEU A 47 -10.38 -15.81 -8.81
C LEU A 47 -8.98 -16.42 -8.98
N ALA A 48 -8.32 -16.74 -7.86
CA ALA A 48 -7.02 -17.38 -7.81
C ALA A 48 -7.01 -18.56 -6.82
N GLY A 49 -8.08 -19.36 -6.84
CA GLY A 49 -8.26 -20.48 -5.91
C GLY A 49 -8.24 -20.01 -4.45
N GLU A 50 -7.50 -20.73 -3.60
CA GLU A 50 -7.45 -20.44 -2.16
C GLU A 50 -6.79 -19.09 -1.81
N TYR A 51 -5.88 -18.58 -2.66
CA TYR A 51 -5.11 -17.37 -2.37
C TYR A 51 -5.92 -16.08 -2.50
N ALA A 52 -7.01 -16.11 -3.28
CA ALA A 52 -7.87 -14.94 -3.49
C ALA A 52 -9.10 -14.93 -2.55
N THR A 53 -9.16 -15.77 -1.53
CA THR A 53 -10.30 -15.78 -0.61
C THR A 53 -10.35 -14.51 0.25
N PHE A 54 -11.54 -13.99 0.51
CA PHE A 54 -11.76 -12.77 1.30
C PHE A 54 -11.08 -12.82 2.67
N SER A 55 -11.12 -13.97 3.33
CA SER A 55 -10.50 -14.18 4.65
C SER A 55 -8.97 -14.04 4.62
N ARG A 56 -8.30 -14.38 3.51
CA ARG A 56 -6.85 -14.23 3.35
C ARG A 56 -6.46 -12.85 2.83
N LEU A 57 -7.25 -12.28 1.92
CA LEU A 57 -6.98 -10.96 1.35
C LEU A 57 -7.31 -9.80 2.30
N ARG A 58 -8.24 -9.96 3.24
CA ARG A 58 -8.58 -8.88 4.19
C ARG A 58 -7.41 -8.52 5.11
N PRO A 59 -6.70 -9.47 5.77
CA PRO A 59 -5.48 -9.14 6.50
C PRO A 59 -4.39 -8.52 5.62
N LEU A 60 -4.28 -8.94 4.35
CA LEU A 60 -3.33 -8.35 3.40
C LEU A 60 -3.67 -6.88 3.09
N HIS A 61 -4.96 -6.56 2.86
CA HIS A 61 -5.43 -5.19 2.69
C HIS A 61 -5.16 -4.34 3.94
N THR A 62 -5.56 -4.80 5.12
CA THR A 62 -5.38 -4.03 6.37
C THR A 62 -3.90 -3.78 6.66
N SER A 63 -3.05 -4.81 6.61
CA SER A 63 -1.61 -4.63 6.87
C SER A 63 -0.93 -3.78 5.79
N GLY A 64 -1.27 -4.00 4.52
CA GLY A 64 -0.70 -3.25 3.39
C GLY A 64 -1.10 -1.78 3.38
N VAL A 65 -2.30 -1.42 3.83
CA VAL A 65 -2.74 -0.01 3.93
C VAL A 65 -2.21 0.67 5.18
N ILE A 66 -2.13 -0.03 6.31
CA ILE A 66 -1.75 0.59 7.60
C ILE A 66 -0.24 0.68 7.76
N PHE A 67 0.51 -0.35 7.34
CA PHE A 67 1.94 -0.49 7.64
C PHE A 67 2.86 -0.46 6.43
N GLY A 68 2.32 -0.65 5.22
CA GLY A 68 3.08 -0.53 3.97
C GLY A 68 3.33 0.94 3.62
#